data_AF-A0A1E5UE37-F1
#
_entry.id   AF-A0A1E5UE37-F1
#
_cell.length_a   1.000
_cell.length_b   1.000
_cell.length_c   1.000
_cell.angle_alpha   90.00
_cell.angle_beta   90.00
_cell.angle_gamma   90.00
#
_symmetry.space_group_name_H-M   'P 1'
#
loop_
_entity.id
_entity.type
_entity.pdbx_description
1 polymer ?
#
loop_
_entity_poly.entity_id
_entity_poly.type
_entity_poly.pdbx_seq_one_letter_code
_entity_poly.pdbx_strand_id
1 'polypeptide(L)'
;MKIFIFLLLFFLLGCKSYIVEYDKNGEPKLGKNMNYTFTEKPSVENLKKIDTTAYYIQIFEERYYNEDEIKNPMVLEFHNDGFYKDSSLKYYKNFSYRTKETIWSGGKYKVSGNTIELECFAPSKGSKTKIYKRTFLKGRIVDDKIIFDDKKNNSLISVYQKKHKLE
;
A
#
# COMPACT_ATOMS: atom_id res chain seq x y z
N MET A 1 -18.71 21.60 30.19
CA MET A 1 -17.52 20.77 30.49
C MET A 1 -17.68 19.29 30.08
N LYS A 2 -18.83 18.64 30.30
CA LYS A 2 -19.04 17.21 29.92
C LYS A 2 -19.01 16.94 28.40
N ILE A 3 -19.46 17.89 27.56
CA ILE A 3 -19.46 17.76 26.08
C ILE A 3 -18.03 17.77 25.50
N PHE A 4 -17.13 18.55 26.08
CA PHE A 4 -15.72 18.65 25.62
C PHE A 4 -14.94 17.35 25.90
N ILE A 5 -15.23 16.67 27.01
CA ILE A 5 -14.60 15.39 27.37
C ILE A 5 -15.05 14.26 26.42
N PHE A 6 -16.31 14.28 25.98
CA PHE A 6 -16.84 13.32 25.00
C PHE A 6 -16.22 13.49 23.60
N LEU A 7 -16.01 14.74 23.16
CA LEU A 7 -15.27 15.03 21.92
C LEU A 7 -13.81 14.55 22.01
N LEU A 8 -13.14 14.76 23.15
CA LEU A 8 -11.76 14.32 23.36
C LEU A 8 -11.62 12.79 23.34
N LEU A 9 -12.58 12.06 23.94
CA LEU A 9 -12.65 10.59 23.91
C LEU A 9 -12.88 10.05 22.50
N PHE A 10 -13.66 10.75 21.67
CA PHE A 10 -13.86 10.39 20.26
C PHE A 10 -12.57 10.57 19.44
N PHE A 11 -11.76 11.57 19.74
CA PHE A 11 -10.46 11.78 19.10
C PHE A 11 -9.40 10.75 19.51
N LEU A 12 -9.43 10.25 20.75
CA LEU A 12 -8.47 9.24 21.25
C LEU A 12 -8.69 7.83 20.67
N LEU A 13 -9.85 7.56 20.08
CA LEU A 13 -10.14 6.30 19.37
C LEU A 13 -9.55 6.23 17.95
N GLY A 14 -8.94 7.33 17.47
CA GLY A 14 -8.61 7.53 16.06
C GLY A 14 -7.37 6.79 15.51
N CYS A 15 -6.59 6.07 16.32
CA CYS A 15 -5.37 5.40 15.84
C CYS A 15 -5.24 3.97 16.38
N LYS A 16 -5.96 3.03 15.75
CA LYS A 16 -5.84 1.60 16.09
C LYS A 16 -4.44 1.09 15.72
N SER A 17 -3.70 0.65 16.73
CA SER A 17 -2.41 -0.01 16.58
C SER A 17 -2.56 -1.50 16.82
N TYR A 18 -1.72 -2.30 16.18
CA TYR A 18 -1.79 -3.75 16.17
C TYR A 18 -0.43 -4.34 16.56
N ILE A 19 -0.42 -5.32 17.45
CA ILE A 19 0.78 -6.09 17.75
C ILE A 19 0.79 -7.29 16.80
N VAL A 20 1.93 -7.51 16.13
CA VAL A 20 2.10 -8.59 15.15
C VAL A 20 3.02 -9.68 15.68
N GLU A 21 2.78 -10.89 15.19
CA GLU A 21 3.71 -12.01 15.30
C GLU A 21 4.59 -12.09 14.06
N TYR A 22 5.73 -12.76 14.19
CA TYR A 22 6.68 -12.96 13.10
C TYR A 22 6.69 -14.43 12.70
N ASP A 23 6.77 -14.71 11.40
CA ASP A 23 6.88 -16.05 10.87
C ASP A 23 8.30 -16.62 11.03
N LYS A 24 8.50 -17.88 10.59
CA LYS A 24 9.80 -18.55 10.63
C LYS A 24 10.88 -17.88 9.76
N ASN A 25 10.50 -17.03 8.81
CA ASN A 25 11.38 -16.26 7.93
C ASN A 25 11.62 -14.84 8.47
N GLY A 26 11.07 -14.49 9.65
CA GLY A 26 11.19 -13.16 10.22
C GLY A 26 10.25 -12.12 9.58
N GLU A 27 9.16 -12.57 8.95
CA GLU A 27 8.17 -11.70 8.33
C GLU A 27 6.98 -11.43 9.28
N PRO A 28 6.55 -10.17 9.45
CA PRO A 28 5.38 -9.84 10.24
C PRO A 28 4.10 -10.39 9.58
N LYS A 29 3.34 -11.18 10.33
CA LYS A 29 2.04 -11.72 9.91
C LYS A 29 0.91 -10.77 10.25
N LEU A 30 -0.12 -10.78 9.40
CA LEU A 30 -1.43 -10.26 9.77
C LEU A 30 -1.96 -11.05 10.96
N GLY A 31 -2.09 -10.37 12.10
CA GLY A 31 -2.67 -10.98 13.30
C GLY A 31 -4.15 -11.32 13.09
N LYS A 32 -4.68 -12.27 13.86
CA LYS A 32 -6.09 -12.70 13.78
C LYS A 32 -7.10 -11.55 13.93
N ASN A 33 -6.71 -10.47 14.60
CA ASN A 33 -7.54 -9.28 14.83
C ASN A 33 -7.23 -8.12 13.85
N MET A 34 -6.38 -8.36 12.84
CA MET A 34 -5.95 -7.41 11.82
C MET A 34 -6.71 -7.62 10.51
N ASN A 35 -7.97 -7.21 10.49
CA ASN A 35 -8.78 -7.31 9.28
C ASN A 35 -8.62 -6.06 8.42
N TYR A 36 -8.56 -6.27 7.10
CA TYR A 36 -8.73 -5.18 6.13
C TYR A 36 -10.16 -4.62 6.22
N THR A 37 -10.30 -3.32 6.05
CA THR A 37 -11.59 -2.65 5.87
C THR A 37 -12.13 -2.83 4.46
N PHE A 38 -11.25 -2.95 3.47
CA PHE A 38 -11.64 -3.31 2.11
C PHE A 38 -11.94 -4.81 2.06
N THR A 39 -13.21 -5.16 2.05
CA THR A 39 -13.66 -6.56 2.02
C THR A 39 -14.04 -7.03 0.63
N GLU A 40 -14.58 -6.12 -0.19
CA GLU A 40 -15.09 -6.41 -1.53
C GLU A 40 -13.98 -6.44 -2.59
N LYS A 41 -14.17 -7.28 -3.62
CA LYS A 41 -13.35 -7.27 -4.82
C LYS A 41 -13.76 -6.09 -5.71
N PRO A 42 -12.84 -5.48 -6.48
CA PRO A 42 -13.21 -4.48 -7.46
C PRO A 42 -14.25 -5.03 -8.46
N SER A 43 -15.24 -4.20 -8.81
CA SER A 43 -16.23 -4.55 -9.82
C SER A 43 -15.58 -4.74 -11.20
N VAL A 44 -16.27 -5.46 -12.10
CA VAL A 44 -15.80 -5.65 -13.49
C VAL A 44 -15.50 -4.31 -14.17
N GLU A 45 -16.33 -3.29 -13.96
CA GLU A 45 -16.12 -1.96 -14.54
C GLU A 45 -14.87 -1.28 -13.97
N ASN A 46 -14.64 -1.42 -12.67
CA ASN A 46 -13.43 -0.91 -12.03
C ASN A 46 -12.17 -1.65 -12.47
N LEU A 47 -12.26 -2.97 -12.72
CA LEU A 47 -11.16 -3.78 -13.25
C LEU A 47 -10.78 -3.42 -14.69
N LYS A 48 -11.63 -2.73 -15.46
CA LYS A 48 -11.22 -2.19 -16.78
C LYS A 48 -10.23 -1.04 -16.64
N LYS A 49 -10.16 -0.39 -15.48
CA LYS A 49 -9.31 0.78 -15.23
C LYS A 49 -7.95 0.43 -14.62
N ILE A 50 -7.84 -0.76 -14.05
CA ILE A 50 -6.60 -1.30 -13.47
C ILE A 50 -6.25 -2.59 -14.19
N ASP A 51 -5.09 -2.59 -14.83
CA ASP A 51 -4.59 -3.79 -15.50
C ASP A 51 -3.95 -4.73 -14.49
N THR A 52 -4.67 -5.80 -14.17
CA THR A 52 -4.21 -6.84 -13.23
C THR A 52 -3.22 -7.84 -13.84
N THR A 53 -2.83 -7.62 -15.11
CA THR A 53 -1.80 -8.40 -15.82
C THR A 53 -0.49 -7.63 -16.00
N ALA A 54 -0.44 -6.38 -15.54
CA ALA A 54 0.70 -5.50 -15.69
C ALA A 54 1.36 -5.16 -14.35
N TYR A 55 2.61 -4.76 -14.44
CA TYR A 55 3.35 -4.12 -13.36
C TYR A 55 3.18 -2.61 -13.46
N TYR A 56 3.05 -1.95 -12.32
CA TYR A 56 3.05 -0.50 -12.23
C TYR A 56 4.38 -0.09 -11.59
N ILE A 57 5.28 0.49 -12.38
CA ILE A 57 6.65 0.81 -11.97
C ILE A 57 6.72 2.29 -11.60
N GLN A 58 7.29 2.59 -10.45
CA GLN A 58 7.50 3.96 -9.99
C GLN A 58 8.39 4.71 -10.98
N ILE A 59 7.92 5.88 -11.40
CA ILE A 59 8.69 6.83 -12.20
C ILE A 59 8.93 8.10 -11.39
N PHE A 60 10.00 8.78 -11.77
CA PHE A 60 10.58 9.87 -11.02
C PHE A 60 10.49 11.15 -11.86
N GLU A 61 9.32 11.80 -11.85
CA GLU A 61 9.08 13.01 -12.65
C GLU A 61 9.71 14.25 -11.98
N GLU A 62 10.62 14.91 -12.69
CA GLU A 62 11.08 16.30 -12.46
C GLU A 62 11.70 16.62 -11.08
N ARG A 63 12.30 15.64 -10.38
CA ARG A 63 12.91 15.87 -9.05
C ARG A 63 14.29 15.26 -8.91
N TYR A 64 15.02 15.73 -7.91
CA TYR A 64 16.28 15.18 -7.49
C TYR A 64 16.05 13.87 -6.73
N TYR A 65 16.23 12.75 -7.42
CA TYR A 65 16.29 11.41 -6.83
C TYR A 65 17.74 10.94 -6.87
N ASN A 66 18.14 10.10 -5.92
CA ASN A 66 19.47 9.50 -6.00
C ASN A 66 19.49 8.38 -7.06
N GLU A 67 20.66 8.08 -7.62
CA GLU A 67 20.78 7.04 -8.65
C GLU A 67 20.31 5.66 -8.17
N ASP A 68 20.43 5.39 -6.87
CA ASP A 68 20.04 4.09 -6.29
C ASP A 68 18.52 3.91 -6.27
N GLU A 69 17.75 4.97 -6.03
CA GLU A 69 16.30 4.99 -6.11
C GLU A 69 15.83 4.75 -7.55
N ILE A 70 16.48 5.40 -8.52
CA ILE A 70 16.20 5.20 -9.95
C ILE A 70 16.51 3.78 -10.39
N LYS A 71 17.62 3.19 -9.91
CA LYS A 71 18.03 1.82 -10.23
C LYS A 71 17.18 0.75 -9.56
N ASN A 72 16.42 1.10 -8.51
CA ASN A 72 15.61 0.16 -7.74
C ASN A 72 14.21 0.73 -7.44
N PRO A 73 13.40 1.03 -8.48
CA PRO A 73 12.09 1.65 -8.31
C PRO A 73 11.12 0.72 -7.57
N MET A 74 10.10 1.30 -6.94
CA MET A 74 8.98 0.51 -6.41
C MET A 74 8.13 -0.06 -7.55
N VAL A 75 7.69 -1.30 -7.37
CA VAL A 75 6.82 -2.03 -8.30
C VAL A 75 5.54 -2.39 -7.56
N LEU A 76 4.40 -2.10 -8.19
CA LEU A 76 3.08 -2.52 -7.76
C LEU A 76 2.50 -3.54 -8.76
N GLU A 77 1.83 -4.56 -8.25
CA GLU A 77 1.05 -5.53 -9.04
C GLU A 77 -0.33 -5.68 -8.41
N PHE A 78 -1.38 -5.47 -9.20
CA PHE A 78 -2.76 -5.57 -8.74
C PHE A 78 -3.34 -6.92 -9.11
N HIS A 79 -4.07 -7.53 -8.19
CA HIS A 79 -4.76 -8.79 -8.42
C HIS A 79 -6.27 -8.56 -8.54
N ASN A 80 -6.95 -9.40 -9.32
CA ASN A 80 -8.40 -9.32 -9.54
C ASN A 80 -9.24 -9.54 -8.27
N ASP A 81 -8.65 -10.09 -7.21
CA ASP A 81 -9.31 -10.35 -5.94
C ASP A 81 -9.21 -9.20 -4.93
N GLY A 82 -8.77 -8.01 -5.38
CA GLY A 82 -8.69 -6.81 -4.56
C GLY A 82 -7.45 -6.73 -3.67
N PHE A 83 -6.49 -7.64 -3.84
CA PHE A 83 -5.16 -7.52 -3.25
C PHE A 83 -4.18 -6.85 -4.22
N TYR A 84 -3.17 -6.19 -3.68
CA TYR A 84 -2.01 -5.75 -4.44
C TYR A 84 -0.74 -6.20 -3.75
N LYS A 85 0.32 -6.33 -4.53
CA LYS A 85 1.68 -6.55 -4.07
C LYS A 85 2.53 -5.32 -4.34
N ASP A 86 3.42 -4.98 -3.41
CA ASP A 86 4.42 -3.95 -3.59
C ASP A 86 5.81 -4.41 -3.16
N SER A 87 6.83 -4.04 -3.92
CA SER A 87 8.23 -4.25 -3.55
C SER A 87 9.14 -3.42 -4.42
N SER A 88 10.35 -3.13 -3.96
CA SER A 88 11.37 -2.57 -4.86
C SER A 88 11.77 -3.62 -5.91
N LEU A 89 12.10 -3.18 -7.12
CA LEU A 89 12.43 -4.03 -8.26
C LEU A 89 13.43 -5.15 -7.92
N LYS A 90 14.53 -4.81 -7.23
CA LYS A 90 15.59 -5.75 -6.79
C LYS A 90 15.06 -6.92 -5.96
N TYR A 91 14.01 -6.69 -5.17
CA TYR A 91 13.47 -7.66 -4.21
C TYR A 91 12.17 -8.32 -4.68
N TYR A 92 11.61 -7.88 -5.81
CA TYR A 92 10.28 -8.29 -6.27
C TYR A 92 10.11 -9.82 -6.40
N LYS A 93 11.17 -10.50 -6.85
CA LYS A 93 11.22 -11.96 -7.04
C LYS A 93 11.91 -12.72 -5.91
N ASN A 94 12.55 -12.03 -4.97
CA ASN A 94 13.45 -12.67 -3.99
C ASN A 94 12.71 -13.22 -2.76
N PHE A 95 11.48 -12.79 -2.53
CA PHE A 95 10.71 -13.14 -1.34
C PHE A 95 9.50 -14.00 -1.68
N SER A 96 9.74 -15.16 -2.29
CA SER A 96 8.69 -16.12 -2.70
C SER A 96 7.85 -16.66 -1.53
N TYR A 97 8.38 -16.59 -0.30
CA TYR A 97 7.68 -16.99 0.91
C TYR A 97 6.62 -15.98 1.37
N ARG A 98 6.61 -14.75 0.84
CA ARG A 98 5.60 -13.74 1.21
C ARG A 98 4.26 -14.08 0.56
N THR A 99 3.25 -14.23 1.40
CA THR A 99 1.87 -14.48 1.00
C THR A 99 0.99 -13.32 1.43
N LYS A 100 -0.28 -13.29 1.00
CA LYS A 100 -1.28 -12.28 1.41
C LYS A 100 -1.52 -12.21 2.94
N GLU A 101 -0.99 -13.16 3.70
CA GLU A 101 -1.01 -13.19 5.16
C GLU A 101 0.18 -12.46 5.81
N THR A 102 1.19 -12.08 5.01
CA THR A 102 2.36 -11.32 5.47
C THR A 102 2.16 -9.84 5.16
N ILE A 103 2.51 -8.96 6.10
CA ILE A 103 2.31 -7.52 5.93
C ILE A 103 3.15 -6.97 4.77
N TRP A 104 4.36 -7.50 4.56
CA TRP A 104 5.26 -7.06 3.49
C TRP A 104 4.92 -7.63 2.11
N SER A 105 3.84 -8.40 1.96
CA SER A 105 3.37 -8.79 0.63
C SER A 105 2.58 -7.70 -0.07
N GLY A 106 2.19 -6.63 0.63
CA GLY A 106 1.34 -5.56 0.14
C GLY A 106 0.06 -5.40 0.95
N GLY A 107 -1.07 -5.25 0.27
CA GLY A 107 -2.32 -4.92 0.94
C GLY A 107 -3.56 -5.15 0.08
N LYS A 108 -4.62 -4.42 0.38
CA LYS A 108 -5.84 -4.41 -0.41
C LYS A 108 -6.09 -3.08 -1.08
N TYR A 109 -6.80 -3.11 -2.19
CA TYR A 109 -7.17 -1.90 -2.91
C TYR A 109 -8.65 -1.89 -3.27
N LYS A 110 -9.17 -0.69 -3.47
CA LYS A 110 -10.46 -0.45 -4.09
C LYS A 110 -10.32 0.61 -5.16
N VAL A 111 -11.18 0.54 -6.17
CA VAL A 111 -11.28 1.54 -7.23
C VAL A 111 -12.70 2.07 -7.23
N SER A 112 -12.86 3.36 -7.47
CA SER A 112 -14.16 3.99 -7.66
C SER A 112 -14.00 5.17 -8.61
N GLY A 113 -14.63 5.10 -9.77
CA GLY A 113 -14.41 6.10 -10.82
C GLY A 113 -12.94 6.08 -11.24
N ASN A 114 -12.25 7.22 -11.21
CA ASN A 114 -10.82 7.32 -11.52
C ASN A 114 -9.95 7.39 -10.25
N THR A 115 -10.52 7.04 -9.09
CA THR A 115 -9.83 7.03 -7.81
C THR A 115 -9.44 5.61 -7.44
N ILE A 116 -8.24 5.45 -6.91
CA ILE A 116 -7.78 4.22 -6.27
C ILE A 116 -7.40 4.50 -4.83
N GLU A 117 -7.75 3.61 -3.92
CA GLU A 117 -7.31 3.66 -2.53
C GLU A 117 -6.64 2.33 -2.18
N LEU A 118 -5.46 2.41 -1.55
CA LEU A 118 -4.73 1.28 -1.00
C LEU A 118 -4.90 1.27 0.50
N GLU A 119 -5.14 0.10 1.07
CA GLU A 119 -5.09 -0.20 2.49
C GLU A 119 -3.95 -1.18 2.76
N CYS A 120 -3.05 -0.84 3.67
CA CYS A 120 -2.00 -1.74 4.14
C CYS A 120 -1.72 -1.52 5.63
N PHE A 121 -0.76 -2.27 6.16
CA PHE A 121 -0.28 -2.10 7.52
C PHE A 121 1.20 -1.68 7.47
N ALA A 122 1.53 -0.58 8.11
CA ALA A 122 2.88 -0.07 8.18
C ALA A 122 3.40 -0.12 9.63
N PRO A 123 4.70 -0.33 9.86
CA PRO A 123 5.26 -0.27 11.19
C PRO A 123 5.05 1.13 11.79
N SER A 124 4.68 1.18 13.07
CA SER A 124 4.44 2.44 13.79
C SER A 124 5.71 3.27 14.01
N LYS A 125 6.88 2.63 14.05
CA LYS A 125 8.21 3.22 14.26
C LYS A 125 9.28 2.31 13.66
N GLY A 126 9.84 2.70 12.51
CA GLY A 126 10.94 1.98 11.84
C GLY A 126 10.67 0.50 11.55
N SER A 127 11.59 -0.21 10.90
CA SER A 127 11.38 -1.60 10.47
C SER A 127 11.46 -2.66 11.59
N LYS A 128 11.86 -2.29 12.82
CA LYS A 128 12.12 -3.23 13.93
C LYS A 128 11.01 -3.29 14.99
N THR A 129 9.84 -2.72 14.74
CA THR A 129 8.74 -2.68 15.72
C THR A 129 7.81 -3.89 15.59
N LYS A 130 7.20 -4.32 16.70
CA LYS A 130 6.06 -5.24 16.67
C LYS A 130 4.71 -4.53 16.51
N ILE A 131 4.71 -3.20 16.54
CA ILE A 131 3.50 -2.39 16.55
C ILE A 131 3.29 -1.83 15.15
N TYR A 132 2.21 -2.23 14.51
CA TYR A 132 1.81 -1.81 13.17
C TYR A 132 0.54 -0.96 13.22
N LYS A 133 0.35 -0.13 12.20
CA LYS A 133 -0.82 0.73 12.04
C LYS A 133 -1.40 0.50 10.67
N ARG A 134 -2.72 0.50 10.58
CA ARG A 134 -3.41 0.54 9.28
C ARG A 134 -3.16 1.90 8.63
N THR A 135 -2.83 1.88 7.35
CA THR A 135 -2.59 3.09 6.55
C THR A 135 -3.40 3.03 5.27
N PHE A 136 -3.85 4.21 4.84
CA PHE A 136 -4.55 4.38 3.58
C PHE A 136 -3.74 5.32 2.69
N LEU A 137 -3.59 4.94 1.43
CA LEU A 137 -3.00 5.80 0.40
C LEU A 137 -4.03 6.01 -0.70
N LYS A 138 -4.29 7.27 -1.05
CA LYS A 138 -5.24 7.63 -2.10
C LYS A 138 -4.47 8.06 -3.34
N GLY A 139 -4.99 7.70 -4.51
CA GLY A 139 -4.44 8.11 -5.79
C GLY A 139 -5.49 8.24 -6.86
N ARG A 140 -5.07 8.78 -8.00
CA ARG A 140 -5.87 8.93 -9.21
C ARG A 140 -5.26 8.11 -10.34
N ILE A 141 -6.11 7.50 -11.15
CA ILE A 141 -5.77 6.77 -12.37
C ILE A 141 -5.89 7.75 -13.53
N VAL A 142 -4.81 7.88 -14.31
CA VAL A 142 -4.74 8.75 -15.49
C VAL A 142 -4.05 7.94 -16.59
N ASP A 143 -4.84 7.48 -17.56
CA ASP A 143 -4.37 6.61 -18.64
C ASP A 143 -3.59 5.39 -18.11
N ASP A 144 -2.31 5.28 -18.46
CA ASP A 144 -1.40 4.22 -18.00
C ASP A 144 -0.67 4.56 -16.70
N LYS A 145 -1.05 5.64 -16.01
CA LYS A 145 -0.42 6.09 -14.78
C LYS A 145 -1.35 6.01 -13.57
N ILE A 146 -0.74 5.78 -12.42
CA ILE A 146 -1.37 6.00 -11.11
C ILE A 146 -0.56 7.03 -10.35
N ILE A 147 -1.25 8.02 -9.82
CA ILE A 147 -0.67 9.19 -9.17
C ILE A 147 -1.18 9.20 -7.73
N PHE A 148 -0.32 8.87 -6.76
CA PHE A 148 -0.67 8.82 -5.34
C PHE A 148 -0.33 10.11 -4.61
N ASP A 149 -1.25 10.55 -3.75
CA ASP A 149 -1.06 11.70 -2.87
C ASP A 149 -0.25 11.28 -1.64
N ASP A 150 1.07 11.56 -1.62
CA ASP A 150 1.87 11.36 -0.41
C ASP A 150 1.74 12.56 0.54
N LYS A 151 0.66 12.56 1.32
CA LYS A 151 0.45 13.59 2.36
C LYS A 151 1.43 13.51 3.52
N LYS A 152 2.23 12.44 3.66
CA LYS A 152 3.16 12.28 4.79
C LYS A 152 4.45 13.07 4.64
N ASN A 153 4.87 13.35 3.40
CA ASN A 153 6.18 13.96 3.12
C ASN A 153 6.10 15.45 2.73
N ASN A 154 4.92 16.09 2.84
CA ASN A 154 4.64 17.50 2.47
C ASN A 154 5.16 17.93 1.08
N SER A 155 5.48 16.94 0.28
CA SER A 155 6.07 16.98 -1.04
C SER A 155 5.99 15.53 -1.50
N LEU A 156 5.82 15.36 -2.80
CA LEU A 156 6.02 14.11 -3.52
C LEU A 156 4.80 13.22 -3.76
N ILE A 157 3.98 13.66 -4.71
CA ILE A 157 3.21 12.76 -5.56
C ILE A 157 4.11 11.60 -6.02
N SER A 158 3.70 10.35 -5.78
CA SER A 158 4.35 9.17 -6.37
C SER A 158 3.61 8.78 -7.64
N VAL A 159 4.33 8.66 -8.75
CA VAL A 159 3.75 8.31 -10.05
C VAL A 159 4.22 6.92 -10.43
N TYR A 160 3.30 6.09 -10.88
CA TYR A 160 3.57 4.74 -11.35
C TYR A 160 3.08 4.61 -12.78
N GLN A 161 3.90 4.03 -13.67
CA GLN A 161 3.55 3.76 -15.06
C GLN A 161 3.38 2.26 -15.29
N LYS A 162 2.33 1.88 -16.02
CA LYS A 162 2.04 0.51 -16.43
C LYS A 162 3.12 -0.04 -17.38
N LYS A 163 3.57 -1.27 -17.14
CA LYS A 163 4.55 -2.05 -17.91
C LYS A 163 4.17 -3.53 -17.87
N HIS A 164 4.22 -4.22 -19.01
CA HIS A 164 3.96 -5.67 -19.06
C HIS A 164 5.21 -6.53 -18.76
N LYS A 165 6.37 -5.88 -18.60
CA LYS A 165 7.62 -6.53 -18.24
C LYS A 165 8.36 -5.71 -17.20
N LEU A 166 9.10 -6.40 -16.35
CA LEU A 166 10.07 -5.83 -15.43
C LEU A 166 11.40 -5.74 -16.17
N GLU A 167 11.53 -4.73 -17.04
CA GLU A 167 12.78 -4.35 -17.74
C GLU A 167 13.26 -3.01 -17.20
#